data_AF-A0A927H277-F1
#
_entry.id   AF-A0A927H277-F1
#
_cell.length_a   1.000
_cell.length_b   1.000
_cell.length_c   1.000
_cell.angle_alpha   90.00
_cell.angle_beta   90.00
_cell.angle_gamma   90.00
#
_symmetry.space_group_name_H-M   'P 1'
#
loop_
_entity.id
_entity.type
_entity.pdbx_description
1 polymer ?
#
loop_
_entity_poly.entity_id
_entity_poly.type
_entity_poly.pdbx_seq_one_letter_code
_entity_poly.pdbx_strand_id
1 'polypeptide(L)'
;MKRTIPSKTAVKKVAIQKAAVKKIAAKKTAAKKATAKKAVIAQRLPSLSLWSDINFSGRRLRFRGNIGVRSLVVFNYNDVLSSFEVDGTNQSTLVLFQDANYQGARRVYRGSTAIANLGDFNDLASSFVLSRGRLSDAQINRIQNRGTAPGNFAEVFSNGVLRRSKSVK
;
A
#
# COMPACT_ATOMS: atom_id res chain seq x y z
N MET A 1 -48.01 7.53 -47.13
CA MET A 1 -47.38 7.37 -45.79
C MET A 1 -48.03 6.20 -45.07
N LYS A 2 -47.33 5.09 -44.79
CA LYS A 2 -47.84 3.99 -43.94
C LYS A 2 -46.91 3.83 -42.73
N ARG A 3 -47.44 4.09 -41.52
CA ARG A 3 -46.75 3.83 -40.24
C ARG A 3 -47.12 2.42 -39.78
N THR A 4 -46.14 1.52 -39.76
CA THR A 4 -46.30 0.15 -39.26
C THR A 4 -46.29 0.16 -37.72
N ILE A 5 -47.40 -0.23 -37.10
CA ILE A 5 -47.51 -0.35 -35.64
C ILE A 5 -47.06 -1.76 -35.23
N PRO A 6 -46.09 -1.90 -34.30
CA PRO A 6 -45.60 -3.22 -33.88
C PRO A 6 -46.70 -4.02 -33.14
N SER A 7 -46.81 -5.31 -33.48
CA SER A 7 -47.75 -6.26 -32.87
C SER A 7 -47.54 -6.41 -31.36
N LYS A 8 -48.63 -6.51 -30.58
CA LYS A 8 -48.64 -6.68 -29.11
C LYS A 8 -47.77 -7.85 -28.63
N THR A 9 -47.57 -8.87 -29.46
CA THR A 9 -46.74 -10.04 -29.15
C THR A 9 -45.24 -9.73 -29.19
N ALA A 10 -44.80 -8.84 -30.09
CA ALA A 10 -43.40 -8.40 -30.17
C ALA A 10 -43.02 -7.54 -28.95
N VAL A 11 -43.94 -6.67 -28.50
CA VAL A 11 -43.72 -5.81 -27.32
C VAL A 11 -43.57 -6.65 -26.05
N LYS A 12 -44.40 -7.69 -25.86
CA LYS A 12 -44.30 -8.61 -24.70
C LYS A 12 -42.98 -9.40 -24.68
N LYS A 13 -42.50 -9.91 -25.82
CA LYS A 13 -41.23 -10.67 -25.90
C LYS A 13 -40.01 -9.80 -25.54
N VAL A 14 -39.98 -8.55 -25.99
CA VAL A 14 -38.89 -7.60 -25.65
C VAL A 14 -38.88 -7.24 -24.16
N ALA A 15 -40.05 -7.08 -23.54
CA ALA A 15 -40.14 -6.80 -22.11
C ALA A 15 -39.63 -7.97 -21.23
N ILE A 16 -39.95 -9.21 -21.62
CA ILE A 16 -39.49 -10.42 -20.92
C ILE A 16 -37.97 -10.57 -21.02
N GLN A 17 -37.38 -10.32 -22.20
CA GLN A 17 -35.94 -10.36 -22.39
C GLN A 17 -35.21 -9.28 -21.55
N LYS A 18 -35.72 -8.05 -21.51
CA LYS A 18 -35.14 -6.96 -20.69
C LYS A 18 -35.20 -7.28 -19.19
N ALA A 19 -36.29 -7.87 -18.71
CA ALA A 19 -36.43 -8.28 -17.32
C ALA A 19 -35.47 -9.42 -16.94
N ALA A 20 -35.24 -10.39 -17.83
CA ALA A 20 -34.30 -11.48 -17.61
C ALA A 20 -32.84 -10.97 -17.52
N VAL A 21 -32.43 -10.07 -18.42
CA VAL A 21 -31.08 -9.47 -18.41
C VAL A 21 -30.85 -8.67 -17.12
N LYS A 22 -31.85 -7.91 -16.65
CA LYS A 22 -31.74 -7.15 -15.39
C LYS A 22 -31.59 -8.07 -14.16
N LYS A 23 -32.30 -9.20 -14.11
CA LYS A 23 -32.17 -10.19 -13.03
C LYS A 23 -30.79 -10.87 -13.03
N ILE A 24 -30.23 -11.18 -14.21
CA ILE A 24 -28.88 -11.75 -14.34
C ILE A 24 -27.82 -10.74 -13.88
N ALA A 25 -27.95 -9.46 -14.27
CA ALA A 25 -27.05 -8.39 -13.84
C ALA A 25 -27.11 -8.16 -12.32
N ALA A 26 -28.31 -8.21 -11.72
CA ALA A 26 -28.52 -8.11 -10.29
C ALA A 26 -27.92 -9.31 -9.52
N LYS A 27 -28.03 -10.53 -10.06
CA LYS A 27 -27.43 -11.73 -9.45
C LYS A 27 -25.90 -11.70 -9.53
N LYS A 28 -25.33 -11.22 -10.63
CA LYS A 28 -23.88 -11.04 -10.81
C LYS A 28 -23.30 -9.97 -9.88
N THR A 29 -24.03 -8.87 -9.67
CA THR A 29 -23.64 -7.81 -8.71
C THR A 29 -23.80 -8.25 -7.26
N ALA A 30 -24.86 -9.00 -6.91
CA ALA A 30 -25.02 -9.57 -5.58
C ALA A 30 -23.94 -10.63 -5.27
N ALA A 31 -23.58 -11.48 -6.24
CA ALA A 31 -22.49 -12.45 -6.10
C ALA A 31 -21.12 -11.76 -5.92
N LYS A 32 -20.85 -10.68 -6.66
CA LYS A 32 -19.64 -9.83 -6.48
C LYS A 32 -19.61 -9.14 -5.12
N LYS A 33 -20.76 -8.70 -4.62
CA LYS A 33 -20.91 -8.06 -3.29
C LYS A 33 -20.78 -9.08 -2.15
N ALA A 34 -21.26 -10.31 -2.34
CA ALA A 34 -21.13 -11.40 -1.37
C ALA A 34 -19.69 -11.96 -1.31
N THR A 35 -18.99 -12.06 -2.44
CA THR A 35 -17.54 -12.35 -2.47
C THR A 35 -16.72 -11.22 -1.87
N ALA A 36 -17.08 -9.96 -2.09
CA ALA A 36 -16.42 -8.82 -1.43
C ALA A 36 -16.63 -8.79 0.09
N LYS A 37 -17.77 -9.27 0.61
CA LYS A 37 -18.04 -9.37 2.05
C LYS A 37 -17.33 -10.55 2.74
N LYS A 38 -17.15 -11.69 2.04
CA LYS A 38 -16.34 -12.83 2.55
C LYS A 38 -14.83 -12.62 2.37
N ALA A 39 -14.40 -11.76 1.44
CA ALA A 39 -13.02 -11.34 1.26
C ALA A 39 -12.62 -10.15 2.15
N VAL A 40 -13.22 -10.04 3.35
CA VAL A 40 -12.45 -9.53 4.51
C VAL A 40 -11.47 -10.64 4.90
N ILE A 41 -10.60 -11.01 3.94
CA ILE A 41 -9.34 -11.68 4.22
C ILE A 41 -8.72 -10.80 5.29
N ALA A 42 -8.38 -11.36 6.45
CA ALA A 42 -7.58 -10.65 7.45
C ALA A 42 -6.37 -10.07 6.71
N GLN A 43 -6.45 -8.79 6.36
CA GLN A 43 -5.70 -8.26 5.23
C GLN A 43 -4.28 -8.09 5.73
N ARG A 44 -3.43 -9.09 5.46
CA ARG A 44 -2.11 -9.25 6.07
C ARG A 44 -1.35 -7.92 6.02
N LEU A 45 -1.10 -7.36 7.19
CA LEU A 45 -0.27 -6.17 7.32
C LEU A 45 1.18 -6.58 7.10
N PRO A 46 1.95 -5.85 6.28
CA PRO A 46 3.36 -6.15 6.13
C PRO A 46 4.07 -5.95 7.46
N SER A 47 5.09 -6.75 7.73
CA SER A 47 6.06 -6.47 8.78
C SER A 47 7.43 -6.21 8.18
N LEU A 48 8.16 -5.28 8.79
CA LEU A 48 9.50 -4.88 8.39
C LEU A 48 10.42 -5.13 9.57
N SER A 49 11.48 -5.88 9.34
CA SER A 49 12.59 -6.03 10.27
C SER A 49 13.82 -5.35 9.66
N LEU A 50 14.47 -4.49 10.46
CA LEU A 50 15.68 -3.75 10.11
C LEU A 50 16.81 -4.23 11.01
N TRP A 51 18.00 -4.43 10.47
CA TRP A 51 19.20 -4.91 11.19
C TRP A 51 20.39 -4.00 10.95
N SER A 52 21.18 -3.76 12.01
CA SER A 52 22.27 -2.79 11.94
C SER A 52 23.44 -3.30 11.13
N ASP A 53 23.58 -4.62 11.06
CA ASP A 53 24.70 -5.27 10.42
C ASP A 53 24.18 -6.08 9.22
N ILE A 54 25.10 -6.50 8.35
CA ILE A 54 24.76 -7.38 7.24
C ILE A 54 24.29 -8.76 7.73
N ASN A 55 23.69 -9.54 6.83
CA ASN A 55 23.21 -10.90 7.08
C ASN A 55 22.22 -11.02 8.26
N PHE A 56 21.37 -10.00 8.46
CA PHE A 56 20.29 -10.00 9.45
C PHE A 56 20.78 -10.11 10.91
N SER A 57 21.86 -9.40 11.23
CA SER A 57 22.53 -9.45 12.52
C SER A 57 22.61 -8.07 13.21
N GLY A 58 23.13 -8.03 14.43
CA GLY A 58 23.22 -6.81 15.23
C GLY A 58 21.89 -6.37 15.83
N ARG A 59 21.74 -5.06 16.04
CA ARG A 59 20.54 -4.48 16.65
C ARG A 59 19.36 -4.55 15.68
N ARG A 60 18.18 -4.96 16.16
CA ARG A 60 16.98 -5.11 15.33
C ARG A 60 15.86 -4.14 15.71
N LEU A 61 15.28 -3.46 14.71
CA LEU A 61 13.99 -2.78 14.83
C LEU A 61 12.90 -3.53 14.05
N ARG A 62 11.66 -3.47 14.54
CA ARG A 62 10.51 -4.10 13.87
C ARG A 62 9.33 -3.16 13.78
N PHE A 63 8.75 -3.08 12.59
CA PHE A 63 7.58 -2.27 12.27
C PHE A 63 6.50 -3.11 11.59
N ARG A 64 5.25 -2.64 11.63
CA ARG A 64 4.11 -3.36 11.04
C ARG A 64 3.05 -2.41 10.50
N GLY A 65 2.46 -2.76 9.36
CA GLY A 65 1.36 -2.03 8.72
C GLY A 65 1.81 -0.93 7.76
N ASN A 66 0.91 0.01 7.50
CA ASN A 66 1.23 1.22 6.72
C ASN A 66 1.86 2.23 7.66
N ILE A 67 3.18 2.43 7.56
CA ILE A 67 3.93 3.29 8.46
C ILE A 67 4.98 4.10 7.71
N GLY A 68 5.10 5.38 8.06
CA GLY A 68 6.22 6.24 7.69
C GLY A 68 6.99 6.65 8.93
N VAL A 69 8.31 6.59 8.87
CA VAL A 69 9.21 7.07 9.93
C VAL A 69 10.02 8.21 9.35
N ARG A 70 9.80 9.43 9.84
CA ARG A 70 10.47 10.64 9.31
C ARG A 70 11.93 10.74 9.69
N SER A 71 12.34 10.16 10.80
CA SER A 71 13.73 10.17 11.22
C SER A 71 14.01 8.93 12.04
N LEU A 72 15.06 8.20 11.70
CA LEU A 72 15.53 7.05 12.46
C LEU A 72 16.36 7.44 13.68
N VAL A 73 16.75 8.72 13.80
CA VAL A 73 17.40 9.29 15.00
C VAL A 73 16.58 9.02 16.26
N VAL A 74 15.25 9.03 16.18
CA VAL A 74 14.35 8.77 17.33
C VAL A 74 14.50 7.35 17.90
N PHE A 75 15.08 6.44 17.12
CA PHE A 75 15.39 5.07 17.53
C PHE A 75 16.89 4.84 17.72
N ASN A 76 17.69 5.92 17.71
CA ASN A 76 19.15 5.88 17.65
C ASN A 76 19.66 5.02 16.48
N TYR A 77 18.96 5.03 15.35
CA TYR A 77 19.12 4.11 14.21
C TYR A 77 19.40 4.84 12.89
N ASN A 78 19.87 6.09 12.96
CA ASN A 78 20.26 6.83 11.77
C ASN A 78 21.54 6.23 11.19
N ASP A 79 21.61 6.06 9.87
CA ASP A 79 22.86 5.73 9.16
C ASP A 79 23.56 4.47 9.69
N VAL A 80 22.77 3.48 10.10
CA VAL A 80 23.29 2.17 10.56
C VAL A 80 22.52 1.00 9.97
N LEU A 81 21.58 1.24 9.06
CA LEU A 81 20.82 0.14 8.45
C LEU A 81 21.70 -0.57 7.42
N SER A 82 21.93 -1.88 7.62
CA SER A 82 22.75 -2.69 6.71
C SER A 82 21.99 -3.85 6.06
N SER A 83 20.95 -4.39 6.71
CA SER A 83 20.12 -5.46 6.14
C SER A 83 18.66 -5.39 6.61
N PHE A 84 17.73 -5.95 5.82
CA PHE A 84 16.31 -5.90 6.15
C PHE A 84 15.49 -7.04 5.54
N GLU A 85 14.31 -7.25 6.12
CA GLU A 85 13.31 -8.20 5.66
C GLU A 85 11.94 -7.55 5.68
N VAL A 86 11.25 -7.59 4.54
CA VAL A 86 9.83 -7.28 4.42
C VAL A 86 9.08 -8.60 4.28
N ASP A 87 8.27 -8.90 5.29
CA ASP A 87 7.30 -9.97 5.26
C ASP A 87 5.92 -9.39 4.93
N GLY A 88 5.49 -9.50 3.67
CA GLY A 88 4.35 -8.76 3.14
C GLY A 88 3.54 -9.53 2.11
N THR A 89 3.02 -8.80 1.14
CA THR A 89 2.41 -9.37 -0.09
C THR A 89 3.20 -8.89 -1.29
N ASN A 90 2.94 -9.43 -2.48
CA ASN A 90 3.56 -8.97 -3.74
C ASN A 90 3.27 -7.48 -4.05
N GLN A 91 2.30 -6.88 -3.36
CA GLN A 91 1.96 -5.46 -3.49
C GLN A 91 2.67 -4.57 -2.46
N SER A 92 3.30 -5.14 -1.44
CA SER A 92 3.94 -4.34 -0.40
C SER A 92 5.10 -3.53 -0.98
N THR A 93 5.31 -2.33 -0.44
CA THR A 93 6.36 -1.42 -0.89
C THR A 93 7.10 -0.89 0.32
N LEU A 94 8.42 -1.05 0.33
CA LEU A 94 9.32 -0.33 1.22
C LEU A 94 10.06 0.71 0.39
N VAL A 95 10.12 1.94 0.89
CA VAL A 95 11.01 2.97 0.36
C VAL A 95 11.93 3.42 1.48
N LEU A 96 13.23 3.26 1.27
CA LEU A 96 14.29 3.81 2.12
C LEU A 96 14.74 5.14 1.53
N PHE A 97 14.97 6.12 2.39
CA PHE A 97 15.44 7.44 2.04
C PHE A 97 16.73 7.73 2.80
N GLN A 98 17.68 8.32 2.09
CA GLN A 98 19.00 8.63 2.62
C GLN A 98 18.91 9.69 3.73
N ASP A 99 18.05 10.68 3.57
CA ASP A 99 17.93 11.77 4.53
C ASP A 99 16.63 11.66 5.34
N ALA A 100 16.55 12.42 6.44
CA ALA A 100 15.33 12.57 7.22
C ALA A 100 14.19 13.22 6.39
N ASN A 101 12.96 13.12 6.90
CA ASN A 101 11.74 13.64 6.28
C ASN A 101 11.51 13.16 4.83
N TYR A 102 11.91 11.92 4.53
CA TYR A 102 11.76 11.30 3.21
C TYR A 102 12.54 12.03 2.10
N GLN A 103 13.68 12.64 2.42
CA GLN A 103 14.50 13.39 1.48
C GLN A 103 15.71 12.59 0.97
N GLY A 104 16.45 13.19 0.04
CA GLY A 104 17.68 12.61 -0.50
C GLY A 104 17.44 11.48 -1.50
N ALA A 105 18.51 10.72 -1.74
CA ALA A 105 18.45 9.52 -2.57
C ALA A 105 17.50 8.48 -1.97
N ARG A 106 16.91 7.63 -2.82
CA ARG A 106 15.94 6.63 -2.38
C ARG A 106 16.17 5.26 -3.00
N ARG A 107 15.88 4.22 -2.24
CA ARG A 107 15.79 2.83 -2.71
C ARG A 107 14.38 2.32 -2.54
N VAL A 108 13.85 1.69 -3.58
CA VAL A 108 12.46 1.21 -3.61
C VAL A 108 12.46 -0.31 -3.74
N TYR A 109 11.86 -0.98 -2.78
CA TYR A 109 11.71 -2.43 -2.74
C TYR A 109 10.23 -2.80 -2.81
N ARG A 110 9.91 -3.83 -3.60
CA ARG A 110 8.54 -4.27 -3.86
C ARG A 110 8.40 -5.75 -3.51
N GLY A 111 7.25 -6.11 -2.95
CA GLY A 111 6.95 -7.47 -2.56
C GLY A 111 7.51 -7.86 -1.18
N SER A 112 7.41 -9.16 -0.88
CA SER A 112 8.15 -9.75 0.22
C SER A 112 9.60 -9.93 -0.22
N THR A 113 10.55 -9.45 0.57
CA THR A 113 11.97 -9.50 0.21
C THR A 113 12.85 -9.57 1.45
N ALA A 114 14.01 -10.19 1.31
CA ALA A 114 15.06 -10.23 2.32
C ALA A 114 16.37 -9.79 1.65
N ILE A 115 16.95 -8.69 2.13
CA ILE A 115 18.18 -8.12 1.61
C ILE A 115 19.24 -8.24 2.71
N ALA A 116 20.18 -9.16 2.50
CA ALA A 116 21.25 -9.45 3.46
C ALA A 116 22.35 -8.37 3.49
N ASN A 117 22.49 -7.54 2.44
CA ASN A 117 23.46 -6.45 2.38
C ASN A 117 22.91 -5.34 1.46
N LEU A 118 22.89 -4.10 1.95
CA LEU A 118 22.42 -2.94 1.21
C LEU A 118 23.43 -2.35 0.22
N GLY A 119 24.67 -2.84 0.20
CA GLY A 119 25.70 -2.48 -0.77
C GLY A 119 26.03 -1.00 -0.70
N ASP A 120 25.83 -0.28 -1.80
CA ASP A 120 26.07 1.17 -1.89
C ASP A 120 25.09 2.02 -1.07
N PHE A 121 24.04 1.41 -0.53
CA PHE A 121 23.08 2.06 0.37
C PHE A 121 23.25 1.65 1.84
N ASN A 122 24.33 0.93 2.17
CA ASN A 122 24.65 0.52 3.54
C ASN A 122 24.87 1.73 4.43
N ASP A 123 24.32 1.74 5.63
CA ASP A 123 24.51 2.81 6.62
C ASP A 123 24.09 4.20 6.11
N LEU A 124 23.19 4.27 5.12
CA LEU A 124 22.71 5.53 4.56
C LEU A 124 21.26 5.85 4.91
N ALA A 125 20.46 4.88 5.35
CA ALA A 125 19.03 5.14 5.55
C ALA A 125 18.78 5.98 6.82
N SER A 126 18.17 7.15 6.64
CA SER A 126 17.73 8.03 7.75
C SER A 126 16.20 8.09 7.90
N SER A 127 15.42 7.70 6.88
CA SER A 127 13.95 7.63 6.98
C SER A 127 13.35 6.60 6.03
N PHE A 128 12.09 6.18 6.26
CA PHE A 128 11.45 5.19 5.40
C PHE A 128 9.92 5.27 5.37
N VAL A 129 9.33 4.66 4.34
CA VAL A 129 7.90 4.37 4.26
C VAL A 129 7.67 2.91 3.92
N LEU A 130 6.87 2.22 4.72
CA LEU A 130 6.36 0.88 4.49
C LEU A 130 4.87 0.93 4.18
N SER A 131 4.48 0.41 3.03
CA SER A 131 3.11 0.32 2.56
C SER A 131 2.71 -1.13 2.35
N ARG A 132 1.49 -1.48 2.76
CA ARG A 132 0.86 -2.75 2.40
C ARG A 132 0.61 -2.86 0.90
N GLY A 133 0.25 -1.75 0.26
CA GLY A 133 -0.07 -1.69 -1.17
C GLY A 133 1.05 -1.05 -2.00
N ARG A 134 0.93 -1.18 -3.32
CA ARG A 134 1.98 -0.72 -4.23
C ARG A 134 1.96 0.79 -4.33
N LEU A 135 3.06 1.44 -3.94
CA LEU A 135 3.24 2.87 -4.16
C LEU A 135 3.73 3.09 -5.60
N SER A 136 3.08 3.99 -6.34
CA SER A 136 3.57 4.45 -7.64
C SER A 136 4.66 5.50 -7.47
N ASP A 137 5.46 5.71 -8.51
CA ASP A 137 6.56 6.69 -8.44
C ASP A 137 6.02 8.11 -8.24
N ALA A 138 4.86 8.43 -8.80
CA ALA A 138 4.16 9.69 -8.54
C ALA A 138 3.73 9.83 -7.06
N GLN A 139 3.35 8.74 -6.39
CA GLN A 139 3.06 8.76 -4.95
C GLN A 139 4.35 8.93 -4.13
N ILE A 140 5.43 8.26 -4.51
CA ILE A 140 6.73 8.38 -3.84
C ILE A 140 7.28 9.82 -4.00
N ASN A 141 7.19 10.40 -5.20
CA ASN A 141 7.55 11.80 -5.44
C ASN A 141 6.71 12.76 -4.58
N ARG A 142 5.40 12.50 -4.42
CA ARG A 142 4.56 13.32 -3.52
C ARG A 142 4.99 13.22 -2.05
N ILE A 143 5.40 12.03 -1.60
CA ILE A 143 5.92 11.83 -0.23
C ILE A 143 7.18 12.67 -0.03
N GLN A 144 8.13 12.62 -0.96
CA GLN A 144 9.35 13.44 -0.89
C GLN A 144 9.02 14.94 -0.94
N ASN A 145 8.24 15.39 -1.93
CA ASN A 145 7.94 16.81 -2.11
C ASN A 145 7.22 17.44 -0.90
N ARG A 146 6.42 16.66 -0.17
CA ARG A 146 5.69 17.12 1.01
C ARG A 146 6.45 16.86 2.32
N GLY A 147 7.46 16.00 2.28
CA GLY A 147 8.09 15.45 3.46
C GLY A 147 7.09 14.78 4.41
N THR A 148 6.01 14.19 3.89
CA THR A 148 4.93 13.59 4.70
C THR A 148 4.51 12.23 4.17
N ALA A 149 4.27 11.26 5.05
CA ALA A 149 3.69 9.97 4.68
C ALA A 149 2.24 10.13 4.17
N PRO A 150 1.71 9.16 3.39
CA PRO A 150 0.33 9.25 2.91
C PRO A 150 -0.71 9.30 4.04
N GLY A 151 -1.89 9.88 3.74
CA GLY A 151 -2.96 10.16 4.72
C GLY A 151 -3.63 8.96 5.39
N ASN A 152 -3.23 7.73 5.05
CA ASN A 152 -3.71 6.48 5.63
C ASN A 152 -2.59 5.68 6.33
N PHE A 153 -1.50 6.36 6.72
CA PHE A 153 -0.32 5.77 7.36
C PHE A 153 -0.24 6.23 8.82
N ALA A 154 0.29 5.37 9.68
CA ALA A 154 0.89 5.83 10.92
C ALA A 154 2.18 6.58 10.57
N GLU A 155 2.40 7.74 11.17
CA GLU A 155 3.60 8.54 10.92
C GLU A 155 4.31 8.82 12.24
N VAL A 156 5.58 8.44 12.30
CA VAL A 156 6.48 8.73 13.42
C VAL A 156 7.30 9.96 13.07
N PHE A 157 7.20 10.98 13.90
CA PHE A 157 7.89 12.25 13.75
C PHE A 157 9.25 12.21 14.43
N SER A 158 10.11 13.18 14.11
CA SER A 158 11.47 13.30 14.68
C SER A 158 11.49 13.57 16.20
N ASN A 159 10.35 13.87 16.82
CA ASN A 159 10.18 13.96 18.27
C ASN A 159 9.66 12.65 18.89
N GLY A 160 9.63 11.55 18.14
CA GLY A 160 9.13 10.24 18.58
C GLY A 160 7.60 10.13 18.64
N VAL A 161 6.85 11.21 18.39
CA VAL A 161 5.38 11.18 18.42
C VAL A 161 4.87 10.35 17.24
N LEU A 162 3.95 9.42 17.51
CA LEU A 162 3.21 8.68 16.48
C LEU A 162 1.85 9.34 16.24
N ARG A 163 1.60 9.81 15.02
CA ARG A 163 0.27 10.30 14.60
C ARG A 163 -0.27 9.37 13.53
N ARG A 164 -1.48 8.84 13.72
CA ARG A 164 -2.22 8.24 12.61
C ARG A 164 -2.78 9.38 11.76
N SER A 165 -2.33 9.50 10.52
CA SER A 165 -2.92 10.49 9.61
C SER A 165 -4.39 10.11 9.39
N LYS A 166 -5.28 11.10 9.53
CA LYS A 166 -6.70 10.92 9.22
C LYS A 166 -6.84 10.96 7.70
N SER A 167 -7.48 9.94 7.14
CA SER A 167 -7.91 9.98 5.75
C SER A 167 -8.95 11.09 5.62
N VAL A 168 -8.58 12.22 5.01
CA VAL A 168 -9.55 13.22 4.56
C VAL A 168 -10.37 12.53 3.47
N LYS A 169 -11.69 12.46 3.68
CA LYS A 169 -12.64 11.83 2.75
C LYS A 169 -12.81 12.66 1.50
#